data_AF-A0A967GMR9-F1
#
_entry.id   AF-A0A967GMR9-F1
#
_cell.length_a   1.000
_cell.length_b   1.000
_cell.length_c   1.000
_cell.angle_alpha   90.00
_cell.angle_beta   90.00
_cell.angle_gamma   90.00
#
_symmetry.space_group_name_H-M   'P 1'
#
loop_
_entity.id
_entity.type
_entity.pdbx_description
1 polymer ?
#
loop_
_entity_poly.entity_id
_entity_poly.type
_entity_poly.pdbx_seq_one_letter_code
_entity_poly.pdbx_strand_id
1 'polypeptide(L)'
;MTNPSSSAGPETVRAATGSRLSAKSWLTEAPLRMLMNNLDPEVAERPDELVVYGGIGRAARSWPAYHAIVSALKRLESDETLLVQSGKPVGVLKTHRDAPRVLIANSNLVPHWATWEHFNELDRKGLIMFGQMTAGSWIYIGSQGIVQGTYETFAEMGRQHYGGDLGGKWILT
;
A
#
# COMPACT_ATOMS: atom_id res chain seq x y z
N MET A 1 34.48 3.99 10.92
CA MET A 1 33.31 4.36 11.73
C MET A 1 32.29 3.25 11.55
N THR A 2 32.18 2.40 12.56
CA THR A 2 31.34 1.20 12.55
C THR A 2 29.87 1.60 12.69
N ASN A 3 29.06 1.17 11.73
CA ASN A 3 27.61 1.36 11.73
C ASN A 3 27.04 0.45 12.85
N PRO A 4 26.33 0.96 13.86
CA PRO A 4 25.75 0.10 14.88
C PRO A 4 24.62 -0.69 14.24
N SER A 5 24.82 -2.01 14.14
CA SER A 5 23.79 -2.97 13.78
C SER A 5 22.61 -2.82 14.75
N SER A 6 21.45 -2.36 14.27
CA SER A 6 20.22 -2.37 15.06
C SER A 6 19.83 -3.82 15.32
N SER A 7 20.04 -4.28 16.55
CA SER A 7 19.66 -5.61 17.05
C SER A 7 18.18 -5.71 17.40
N ALA A 8 17.29 -5.05 16.65
CA ALA A 8 15.86 -5.22 16.79
C ALA A 8 15.42 -6.25 15.75
N GLY A 9 14.70 -7.29 16.18
CA GLY A 9 13.97 -8.15 15.25
C GLY A 9 12.99 -7.34 14.39
N PRO A 10 12.42 -7.93 13.33
CA PRO A 10 11.51 -7.23 12.45
C PRO A 10 10.35 -6.59 13.22
N GLU A 11 10.03 -5.32 12.88
CA GLU A 11 8.95 -4.58 13.52
C GLU A 11 7.60 -5.15 13.06
N THR A 12 6.90 -5.84 13.95
CA THR A 12 5.53 -6.29 13.70
C THR A 12 4.57 -5.10 13.70
N VAL A 13 4.07 -4.73 12.52
CA VAL A 13 3.09 -3.65 12.35
C VAL A 13 1.68 -4.23 12.37
N ARG A 14 0.76 -3.59 13.09
CA ARG A 14 -0.68 -3.89 13.06
C ARG A 14 -1.50 -2.62 13.17
N ALA A 15 -2.67 -2.60 12.55
CA ALA A 15 -3.59 -1.47 12.65
C ALA A 15 -4.17 -1.35 14.08
N ALA A 16 -4.27 -0.12 14.58
CA ALA A 16 -4.96 0.13 15.84
C ALA A 16 -6.46 -0.20 15.71
N THR A 17 -7.03 -0.81 16.75
CA THR A 17 -8.45 -1.16 16.85
C THR A 17 -9.17 -0.29 17.87
N GLY A 18 -10.51 -0.36 17.90
CA GLY A 18 -11.34 0.44 18.81
C GLY A 18 -11.47 1.92 18.43
N SER A 19 -12.11 2.70 19.31
CA SER A 19 -12.53 4.09 19.06
C SER A 19 -11.51 5.17 19.45
N ARG A 20 -10.41 4.79 20.09
CA ARG A 20 -9.37 5.74 20.51
C ARG A 20 -8.53 6.17 19.32
N LEU A 21 -8.38 7.47 19.11
CA LEU A 21 -7.57 8.04 18.04
C LEU A 21 -6.10 8.16 18.44
N SER A 22 -5.21 7.89 17.48
CA SER A 22 -3.78 8.22 17.55
C SER A 22 -3.44 9.49 16.76
N ALA A 23 -4.22 9.81 15.73
CA ALA A 23 -4.18 11.05 14.95
C ALA A 23 -5.24 12.06 15.43
N LYS A 24 -5.24 13.25 14.82
CA LYS A 24 -6.12 14.37 15.25
C LYS A 24 -7.59 14.21 14.86
N SER A 25 -7.89 13.38 13.88
CA SER A 25 -9.26 13.14 13.39
C SER A 25 -9.39 11.74 12.78
N TRP A 26 -10.62 11.26 12.60
CA TRP A 26 -10.87 10.02 11.87
C TRP A 26 -10.38 10.05 10.41
N LEU A 27 -10.39 11.23 9.76
CA LEU A 27 -9.91 11.38 8.38
C LEU A 27 -8.40 11.22 8.23
N THR A 28 -7.64 11.40 9.32
CA THR A 28 -6.18 11.17 9.37
C THR A 28 -5.82 9.85 10.05
N GLU A 29 -6.68 9.36 10.95
CA GLU A 29 -6.56 8.04 11.58
C GLU A 29 -6.82 6.91 10.59
N ALA A 30 -7.81 7.07 9.71
CA ALA A 30 -8.15 6.06 8.71
C ALA A 30 -6.97 5.71 7.80
N PRO A 31 -6.32 6.65 7.08
CA PRO A 31 -5.15 6.31 6.26
C PRO A 31 -3.98 5.77 7.09
N LEU A 32 -3.83 6.19 8.36
CA LEU A 32 -2.82 5.64 9.27
C LEU A 32 -3.07 4.15 9.56
N ARG A 33 -4.30 3.80 9.95
CA ARG A 33 -4.68 2.41 10.20
C ARG A 33 -4.61 1.56 8.95
N MET A 34 -5.03 2.09 7.81
CA MET A 34 -4.98 1.36 6.55
C MET A 34 -3.54 1.12 6.05
N LEU A 35 -2.64 2.09 6.25
CA LEU A 35 -1.20 1.88 6.01
C LEU A 35 -0.67 0.74 6.88
N MET A 36 -1.03 0.72 8.17
CA MET A 36 -0.61 -0.34 9.10
C MET A 36 -1.26 -1.69 8.76
N ASN A 37 -2.52 -1.71 8.32
CA ASN A 37 -3.21 -2.92 7.88
C ASN A 37 -2.54 -3.55 6.67
N ASN A 38 -2.08 -2.73 5.72
CA ASN A 38 -1.30 -3.19 4.57
C ASN A 38 0.02 -3.88 4.97
N LEU A 39 0.48 -3.75 6.20
CA LEU A 39 1.69 -4.37 6.73
C LEU A 39 1.41 -5.36 7.88
N ASP A 40 0.14 -5.67 8.15
CA ASP A 40 -0.20 -6.69 9.13
C ASP A 40 0.32 -8.06 8.65
N PRO A 41 1.00 -8.87 9.48
CA PRO A 41 1.47 -10.20 9.10
C PRO A 41 0.39 -11.17 8.62
N GLU A 42 -0.89 -10.93 8.99
CA GLU A 42 -2.02 -11.72 8.50
C GLU A 42 -2.54 -11.24 7.14
N VAL A 43 -2.04 -10.11 6.64
CA VAL A 43 -2.50 -9.46 5.41
C VAL A 43 -1.40 -9.44 4.36
N ALA A 44 -0.19 -9.01 4.72
CA ALA A 44 0.92 -8.79 3.80
C ALA A 44 1.74 -10.07 3.54
N GLU A 45 2.27 -10.22 2.33
CA GLU A 45 3.11 -11.36 1.95
C GLU A 45 4.49 -11.34 2.62
N ARG A 46 5.16 -10.17 2.68
CA ARG A 46 6.48 -9.98 3.31
C ARG A 46 6.57 -8.61 4.01
N PRO A 47 5.88 -8.41 5.14
CA PRO A 47 5.75 -7.10 5.80
C PRO A 47 7.09 -6.53 6.28
N ASP A 48 8.06 -7.36 6.65
CA ASP A 48 9.39 -6.94 7.12
C ASP A 48 10.18 -6.17 6.05
N GLU A 49 9.89 -6.47 4.77
CA GLU A 49 10.42 -5.78 3.58
C GLU A 49 9.48 -4.68 3.05
N LEU A 50 8.43 -4.36 3.81
CA LEU A 50 7.31 -3.48 3.45
C LEU A 50 6.49 -3.97 2.25
N VAL A 51 6.68 -5.22 1.81
CA VAL A 51 6.01 -5.80 0.65
C VAL A 51 4.66 -6.34 1.05
N VAL A 52 3.63 -5.85 0.36
CA VAL A 52 2.23 -6.21 0.59
C VAL A 52 1.82 -7.37 -0.30
N TYR A 53 1.97 -7.25 -1.62
CA TYR A 53 1.65 -8.30 -2.61
C TYR A 53 2.26 -7.98 -3.98
N GLY A 54 2.10 -8.91 -4.94
CA GLY A 54 2.42 -8.66 -6.36
C GLY A 54 3.92 -8.50 -6.61
N GLY A 55 4.73 -9.41 -6.07
CA GLY A 55 6.19 -9.39 -6.20
C GLY A 55 6.85 -8.41 -5.23
N ILE A 56 7.00 -7.14 -5.64
CA ILE A 56 7.67 -6.08 -4.89
C ILE A 56 6.76 -4.87 -4.59
N GLY A 57 5.43 -5.07 -4.64
CA GLY A 57 4.47 -4.01 -4.31
C GLY A 57 4.55 -3.65 -2.83
N ARG A 58 5.00 -2.42 -2.51
CA ARG A 58 5.27 -1.97 -1.14
C ARG A 58 4.30 -0.91 -0.64
N ALA A 59 4.12 -0.85 0.69
CA ALA A 59 3.28 0.17 1.34
C ALA A 59 3.99 1.51 1.55
N ALA A 60 5.31 1.49 1.74
CA ALA A 60 6.19 2.66 1.87
C ALA A 60 7.57 2.34 1.29
N ARG A 61 8.32 3.39 0.92
CA ARG A 61 9.60 3.22 0.18
C ARG A 61 10.66 2.50 1.00
N SER A 62 10.71 2.80 2.29
CA SER A 62 11.67 2.29 3.26
C SER A 62 11.13 2.52 4.68
N TRP A 63 11.68 1.84 5.67
CA TRP A 63 11.28 2.02 7.08
C TRP A 63 11.37 3.49 7.56
N PRO A 64 12.44 4.26 7.24
CA PRO A 64 12.45 5.69 7.52
C PRO A 64 11.29 6.46 6.87
N ALA A 65 10.91 6.12 5.64
CA ALA A 65 9.76 6.74 4.97
C ALA A 65 8.45 6.35 5.63
N TYR A 66 8.28 5.08 6.03
CA TYR A 66 7.12 4.60 6.79
C TYR A 66 6.95 5.37 8.10
N HIS A 67 7.99 5.46 8.93
CA HIS A 67 7.91 6.20 10.20
C HIS A 67 7.63 7.69 9.99
N ALA A 68 8.19 8.28 8.93
CA ALA A 68 7.90 9.66 8.56
C ALA A 68 6.43 9.85 8.13
N ILE A 69 5.84 8.90 7.40
CA ILE A 69 4.41 8.93 7.03
C ILE A 69 3.55 8.81 8.29
N VAL A 70 3.83 7.84 9.16
CA VAL A 70 3.11 7.66 10.44
C VAL A 70 3.17 8.93 11.29
N SER A 71 4.35 9.53 11.43
CA SER A 71 4.56 10.78 12.16
C SER A 71 3.82 11.97 11.52
N ALA A 72 3.77 12.05 10.20
CA ALA A 72 3.04 13.09 9.48
C ALA A 72 1.53 12.93 9.69
N LEU A 73 0.98 11.73 9.47
CA LEU A 73 -0.47 11.46 9.63
C LEU A 73 -0.97 11.73 11.06
N LYS A 74 -0.16 11.42 12.08
CA LYS A 74 -0.52 11.72 13.48
C LYS A 74 -0.61 13.22 13.78
N ARG A 75 0.12 14.06 13.05
CA ARG A 75 0.20 15.51 13.26
C ARG A 75 -0.61 16.33 12.27
N LEU A 76 -1.04 15.75 11.15
CA LEU A 76 -1.72 16.42 10.05
C LEU A 76 -3.03 17.08 10.51
N GLU A 77 -3.20 18.35 10.17
CA GLU A 77 -4.41 19.11 10.50
C GLU A 77 -5.56 18.84 9.53
N SER A 78 -6.78 19.23 9.94
CA SER A 78 -8.00 19.02 9.14
C SER A 78 -8.03 19.76 7.81
N ASP A 79 -7.25 20.84 7.66
CA ASP A 79 -7.13 21.67 6.46
C ASP A 79 -5.77 21.49 5.77
N GLU A 80 -5.07 20.39 6.04
CA GLU A 80 -3.80 20.04 5.41
C GLU A 80 -3.91 18.77 4.57
N THR A 81 -3.00 18.64 3.60
CA THR A 81 -2.85 17.48 2.73
C THR A 81 -1.39 17.02 2.71
N LEU A 82 -1.16 15.75 3.05
CA LEU A 82 0.13 15.07 2.92
C LEU A 82 0.36 14.62 1.47
N LEU A 83 1.53 14.92 0.91
CA LEU A 83 1.97 14.43 -0.39
C LEU A 83 2.91 13.24 -0.21
N VAL A 84 2.55 12.10 -0.81
CA VAL A 84 3.37 10.89 -0.85
C VAL A 84 3.81 10.62 -2.28
N GLN A 85 5.11 10.70 -2.53
CA GLN A 85 5.71 10.41 -3.83
C GLN A 85 6.45 9.08 -3.75
N SER A 86 6.03 8.08 -4.52
CA SER A 86 6.59 6.72 -4.53
C SER A 86 6.92 6.23 -3.13
N GLY A 87 5.91 6.19 -2.25
CA GLY A 87 6.01 5.72 -0.87
C GLY A 87 6.86 6.57 0.08
N LYS A 88 7.22 7.81 -0.27
CA LYS A 88 7.95 8.74 0.59
C LYS A 88 7.10 10.00 0.86
N PRO A 89 6.99 10.46 2.12
CA PRO A 89 6.31 11.71 2.43
C PRO A 89 7.23 12.87 2.02
N VAL A 90 6.79 13.70 1.07
CA VAL A 90 7.63 14.76 0.48
C VAL A 90 7.22 16.17 0.88
N GLY A 91 6.01 16.35 1.41
CA GLY A 91 5.55 17.64 1.88
C GLY A 91 4.15 17.59 2.47
N VAL A 92 3.81 18.62 3.23
CA VAL A 92 2.46 18.90 3.71
C VAL A 92 2.11 20.29 3.23
N LEU A 93 0.94 20.44 2.62
CA LEU A 93 0.43 21.71 2.10
C LEU A 93 -0.89 22.04 2.78
N LYS A 94 -1.11 23.33 3.03
CA LYS A 94 -2.43 23.82 3.44
C LYS A 94 -3.38 23.75 2.25
N THR A 95 -4.53 23.15 2.46
CA THR A 95 -5.63 23.01 1.51
C THR A 95 -6.92 23.50 2.17
N HIS A 96 -7.90 22.62 2.37
CA HIS A 96 -9.17 22.92 3.05
C HIS A 96 -9.79 21.61 3.54
N ARG A 97 -10.81 21.70 4.41
CA ARG A 97 -11.40 20.54 5.10
C ARG A 97 -11.98 19.48 4.15
N ASP A 98 -12.53 19.90 3.03
CA ASP A 98 -13.13 18.99 2.04
C ASP A 98 -12.12 18.39 1.05
N ALA A 99 -10.85 18.82 1.10
CA ALA A 99 -9.79 18.22 0.28
C ALA A 99 -9.39 16.82 0.81
N PRO A 100 -8.76 15.97 -0.01
CA PRO A 100 -8.14 14.75 0.48
C PRO A 100 -7.04 15.05 1.52
N ARG A 101 -6.97 14.23 2.58
CA ARG A 101 -5.88 14.32 3.57
C ARG A 101 -4.55 13.80 3.04
N VAL A 102 -4.58 12.91 2.06
CA VAL A 102 -3.37 12.33 1.45
C VAL A 102 -3.53 12.28 -0.06
N LEU A 103 -2.53 12.74 -0.79
CA LEU A 103 -2.41 12.55 -2.23
C LEU A 103 -1.17 11.68 -2.50
N ILE A 104 -1.35 10.63 -3.30
CA ILE A 104 -0.34 9.60 -3.53
C ILE A 104 -0.07 9.49 -5.02
N ALA A 105 1.20 9.57 -5.40
CA ALA A 105 1.66 9.30 -6.76
C ALA A 105 2.85 8.33 -6.70
N ASN A 106 2.61 7.07 -7.04
CA ASN A 106 3.62 6.01 -6.98
C ASN A 106 4.04 5.55 -8.37
N SER A 107 5.32 5.23 -8.52
CA SER A 107 5.87 4.48 -9.68
C SER A 107 5.74 5.16 -11.05
N ASN A 108 5.26 6.41 -11.10
CA ASN A 108 5.13 7.15 -12.35
C ASN A 108 6.51 7.49 -12.93
N LEU A 109 6.72 7.14 -14.19
CA LEU A 109 7.90 7.47 -14.99
C LEU A 109 7.42 8.07 -16.31
N VAL A 110 8.21 8.99 -16.87
CA VAL A 110 7.93 9.50 -18.22
C VAL A 110 7.99 8.32 -19.20
N PRO A 111 7.06 8.19 -20.18
CA PRO A 111 6.88 6.94 -20.92
C PRO A 111 8.13 6.34 -21.57
N HIS A 112 9.03 7.18 -22.08
CA HIS A 112 10.30 6.73 -22.66
C HIS A 112 11.19 5.96 -21.66
N TRP A 113 11.08 6.27 -20.36
CA TRP A 113 11.84 5.65 -19.28
C TRP A 113 11.01 4.68 -18.43
N ALA A 114 9.77 4.39 -18.81
CA ALA A 114 8.87 3.51 -18.07
C ALA A 114 9.21 2.02 -18.31
N THR A 115 10.46 1.64 -18.03
CA THR A 115 10.97 0.27 -18.14
C THR A 115 11.42 -0.27 -16.78
N TRP A 116 11.47 -1.59 -16.65
CA TRP A 116 11.93 -2.23 -15.43
C TRP A 116 13.42 -1.98 -15.15
N GLU A 117 14.25 -1.88 -16.19
CA GLU A 117 15.68 -1.59 -16.04
C GLU A 117 15.89 -0.23 -15.38
N HIS A 118 15.19 0.81 -15.85
CA HIS A 118 15.28 2.15 -15.29
C HIS A 118 14.62 2.23 -13.91
N PHE A 119 13.47 1.57 -13.72
CA PHE A 119 12.85 1.44 -12.40
C PHE A 119 13.83 0.84 -11.38
N ASN A 120 14.48 -0.27 -11.72
CA ASN A 120 15.43 -0.95 -10.83
C ASN A 120 16.70 -0.12 -10.56
N GLU A 121 17.14 0.67 -11.55
CA GLU A 121 18.20 1.65 -11.36
C GLU A 121 17.83 2.69 -10.30
N LEU A 122 16.60 3.24 -10.37
CA LEU A 122 16.09 4.19 -9.40
C LEU A 122 15.82 3.56 -8.02
N ASP A 123 15.38 2.31 -7.97
CA ASP A 123 15.11 1.59 -6.71
C ASP A 123 16.42 1.36 -5.95
N ARG A 124 17.49 0.93 -6.64
CA ARG A 124 18.84 0.83 -6.06
C ARG A 124 19.38 2.16 -5.52
N LYS A 125 18.95 3.28 -6.10
CA LYS A 125 19.28 4.65 -5.62
C LYS A 125 18.33 5.15 -4.51
N GLY A 126 17.30 4.38 -4.13
CA GLY A 126 16.29 4.77 -3.15
C GLY A 126 15.32 5.86 -3.65
N LEU A 127 15.15 6.01 -4.96
CA LEU A 127 14.41 7.10 -5.59
C LEU A 127 12.97 6.73 -5.99
N ILE A 128 12.65 5.44 -6.06
CA ILE A 128 11.34 4.95 -6.47
C ILE A 128 10.86 3.83 -5.56
N MET A 129 9.58 3.47 -5.69
CA MET A 129 8.91 2.35 -5.04
C MET A 129 7.88 1.82 -6.02
N PHE A 130 7.67 0.50 -6.04
CA PHE A 130 6.59 -0.11 -6.81
C PHE A 130 5.33 -0.12 -5.95
N GLY A 131 4.30 0.64 -6.34
CA GLY A 131 3.07 0.78 -5.56
C GLY A 131 2.05 -0.32 -5.79
N GLN A 132 2.21 -1.14 -6.84
CA GLN A 132 1.13 -1.99 -7.36
C GLN A 132 -0.15 -1.11 -7.51
N MET A 133 -1.33 -1.66 -7.26
CA MET A 133 -2.59 -0.93 -7.21
C MET A 133 -2.89 -0.52 -5.77
N THR A 134 -3.10 -1.50 -4.88
CA THR A 134 -3.59 -1.25 -3.51
C THR A 134 -2.51 -1.33 -2.43
N ALA A 135 -1.29 -1.73 -2.78
CA ALA A 135 -0.16 -1.82 -1.84
C ALA A 135 0.29 -0.41 -1.41
N GLY A 136 0.63 0.44 -2.39
CA GLY A 136 1.12 1.80 -2.16
C GLY A 136 0.01 2.83 -1.92
N SER A 137 -1.26 2.44 -2.04
CA SER A 137 -2.44 3.30 -1.80
C SER A 137 -3.19 2.93 -0.52
N TRP A 138 -2.69 1.96 0.24
CA TRP A 138 -3.18 1.62 1.59
C TRP A 138 -4.65 1.21 1.61
N ILE A 139 -5.01 0.21 0.80
CA ILE A 139 -6.38 -0.33 0.78
C ILE A 139 -6.39 -1.83 0.44
N TYR A 140 -5.30 -2.53 0.73
CA TYR A 140 -5.21 -3.97 0.55
C TYR A 140 -5.85 -4.69 1.74
N ILE A 141 -6.65 -5.71 1.44
CA ILE A 141 -7.47 -6.44 2.41
C ILE A 141 -7.23 -7.96 2.32
N GLY A 142 -6.00 -8.33 1.95
CA GLY A 142 -5.64 -9.72 1.68
C GLY A 142 -6.29 -10.25 0.40
N SER A 143 -6.31 -11.58 0.29
CA SER A 143 -6.82 -12.30 -0.88
C SER A 143 -8.28 -11.99 -1.20
N GLN A 144 -9.09 -11.64 -0.19
CA GLN A 144 -10.51 -11.28 -0.38
C GLN A 144 -10.70 -10.18 -1.43
N GLY A 145 -9.74 -9.26 -1.57
CA GLY A 145 -9.82 -8.17 -2.53
C GLY A 145 -9.98 -8.62 -3.99
N ILE A 146 -9.45 -9.78 -4.37
CA ILE A 146 -9.55 -10.30 -5.74
C ILE A 146 -10.51 -11.49 -5.89
N VAL A 147 -10.88 -12.16 -4.79
CA VAL A 147 -11.73 -13.36 -4.80
C VAL A 147 -13.05 -13.13 -5.55
N GLN A 148 -13.73 -12.00 -5.33
CA GLN A 148 -14.97 -11.70 -6.05
C GLN A 148 -14.74 -11.54 -7.56
N GLY A 149 -13.71 -10.81 -7.98
CA GLY A 149 -13.41 -10.62 -9.41
C GLY A 149 -13.06 -11.93 -10.11
N THR A 150 -12.29 -12.79 -9.44
CA THR A 150 -11.98 -14.15 -9.93
C THR A 150 -13.23 -15.02 -10.01
N TYR A 151 -14.09 -14.98 -8.99
CA TYR A 151 -15.38 -15.66 -9.01
C TYR A 151 -16.24 -15.20 -10.18
N GLU A 152 -16.42 -13.89 -10.39
CA GLU A 152 -17.22 -13.35 -11.49
C GLU A 152 -16.66 -13.73 -12.86
N THR A 153 -15.32 -13.80 -12.99
CA THR A 153 -14.68 -14.26 -14.23
C THR A 153 -15.06 -15.71 -14.54
N PHE A 154 -14.99 -16.60 -13.55
CA PHE A 154 -15.40 -18.00 -13.75
C PHE A 154 -16.90 -18.15 -13.91
N ALA A 155 -17.71 -17.39 -13.18
CA ALA A 155 -19.15 -17.39 -13.32
C ALA A 155 -19.57 -16.99 -14.74
N GLU A 156 -18.96 -15.94 -15.28
CA GLU A 156 -19.24 -15.47 -16.64
C GLU A 156 -18.73 -16.44 -17.71
N MET A 157 -17.52 -16.99 -17.55
CA MET A 157 -17.03 -18.08 -18.38
C MET A 157 -18.00 -19.27 -18.38
N GLY A 158 -18.54 -19.63 -17.20
CA GLY A 158 -19.56 -20.65 -17.04
C GLY A 158 -20.84 -20.36 -17.83
N ARG A 159 -21.33 -19.11 -17.81
CA ARG A 159 -22.49 -18.69 -18.61
C ARG A 159 -22.23 -18.79 -20.12
N GLN A 160 -21.06 -18.35 -20.58
CA GLN A 160 -20.73 -18.32 -22.01
C GLN A 160 -20.44 -19.71 -22.59
N HIS A 161 -19.82 -20.62 -21.83
CA HIS A 161 -19.32 -21.90 -22.37
C HIS A 161 -20.05 -23.14 -21.85
N TYR A 162 -20.75 -23.04 -20.73
CA TYR A 162 -21.37 -24.20 -20.05
C TYR A 162 -22.83 -23.94 -19.62
N GLY A 163 -23.50 -22.95 -20.22
CA GLY A 163 -24.90 -22.64 -19.91
C GLY A 163 -25.15 -22.18 -18.47
N GLY A 164 -24.09 -21.74 -17.77
CA GLY A 164 -24.14 -21.27 -16.39
C GLY A 164 -23.91 -22.34 -15.32
N ASP A 165 -23.75 -23.62 -15.68
CA ASP A 165 -23.53 -24.71 -14.72
C ASP A 165 -22.08 -25.24 -14.82
N LEU A 166 -21.31 -25.01 -13.75
CA LEU A 166 -19.94 -25.53 -13.60
C LEU A 166 -19.90 -26.84 -12.78
N GLY A 167 -21.05 -27.45 -12.48
CA GLY A 167 -21.16 -28.74 -11.82
C GLY A 167 -20.38 -29.83 -12.58
N GLY A 168 -19.53 -30.56 -11.84
CA GLY A 168 -18.69 -31.62 -12.42
C GLY A 168 -17.57 -31.14 -13.34
N LYS A 169 -17.30 -29.82 -13.41
CA LYS A 169 -16.15 -29.24 -14.11
C LYS A 169 -14.98 -29.01 -13.13
N TRP A 170 -13.79 -28.90 -13.69
CA TRP A 170 -12.58 -28.52 -12.96
C TRP A 170 -11.83 -27.48 -13.78
N ILE A 171 -11.12 -26.57 -13.10
CA ILE A 171 -10.37 -25.48 -13.71
C ILE A 171 -8.90 -25.67 -13.35
N LEU A 172 -8.03 -25.61 -14.34
CA LEU A 172 -6.57 -25.66 -14.18
C LEU A 172 -5.99 -24.25 -14.33
N THR A 173 -5.11 -23.86 -13.41
CA THR A 173 -4.35 -22.61 -13.44
C THR A 173 -2.93 -22.81 -12.91
#